data_AF-A0A820B8C3-F1
#
_entry.id   AF-A0A820B8C3-F1
#
_cell.length_a   1.000
_cell.length_b   1.000
_cell.length_c   1.000
_cell.angle_alpha   90.00
_cell.angle_beta   90.00
_cell.angle_gamma   90.00
#
_symmetry.space_group_name_H-M   'P 1'
#
loop_
_entity.id
_entity.type
_entity.pdbx_description
1 polymer ?
#
loop_
_entity_poly.entity_id
_entity_poly.type
_entity_poly.pdbx_seq_one_letter_code
_entity_poly.pdbx_strand_id
1 'polypeptide(L)'
;MLSDQFFTVNYSLTIVSSIVGLTLCLITITIIITHRRCRNLTNILSCNTCTAVALYFIFRIVASIYGLRQDWQSHQPACIFRAYCSLALCAILCFSHSIQATSRLFFVVFYKHKYLVTWRSHLIMIIVSWI
;
A
#
# COMPACT_ATOMS: atom_id res chain seq x y z
N MET A 1 9.21 31.73 -2.09
CA MET A 1 7.87 31.19 -1.76
C MET A 1 7.37 30.44 -2.97
N LEU A 2 6.98 29.17 -2.84
CA LEU A 2 6.26 28.50 -3.92
C LEU A 2 4.89 29.16 -4.07
N SER A 3 4.46 29.38 -5.32
CA SER A 3 3.15 29.97 -5.63
C SER A 3 2.03 29.04 -5.13
N ASP A 4 0.94 29.60 -4.61
CA ASP A 4 -0.25 28.84 -4.19
C ASP A 4 -0.78 27.93 -5.31
N GLN A 5 -0.61 28.36 -6.56
CA GLN A 5 -0.94 27.55 -7.74
C GLN A 5 -0.18 26.22 -7.78
N PHE A 6 1.08 26.19 -7.34
CA PHE A 6 1.86 24.95 -7.29
C PHE A 6 1.25 23.95 -6.30
N PHE A 7 0.81 24.41 -5.13
CA PHE A 7 0.20 23.54 -4.12
C PHE A 7 -1.13 22.97 -4.61
N THR A 8 -1.98 23.81 -5.21
CA THR A 8 -3.27 23.37 -5.76
C THR A 8 -3.08 22.33 -6.86
N VAL A 9 -2.14 22.56 -7.79
CA VAL A 9 -1.83 21.60 -8.87
C VAL A 9 -1.30 20.28 -8.30
N ASN A 10 -0.36 20.33 -7.35
CA ASN A 10 0.22 19.14 -6.75
C ASN A 10 -0.82 18.28 -6.00
N TYR A 11 -1.69 18.90 -5.20
CA TYR A 11 -2.75 18.16 -4.50
C TYR A 11 -3.78 17.59 -5.47
N SER A 12 -4.14 18.33 -6.52
CA SER A 12 -5.08 17.85 -7.55
C SER A 12 -4.51 16.65 -8.32
N LEU A 13 -3.25 16.72 -8.75
CA LEU A 13 -2.56 15.60 -9.39
C LEU A 13 -2.44 14.38 -8.46
N THR A 14 -2.18 14.62 -7.18
CA THR A 14 -2.11 13.54 -6.18
C THR A 14 -3.44 12.84 -6.03
N ILE A 15 -4.56 13.57 -6.04
CA ILE A 15 -5.91 12.98 -5.99
C ILE A 15 -6.17 12.13 -7.23
N VAL A 16 -5.94 12.68 -8.42
CA VAL A 16 -6.19 11.97 -9.70
C VAL A 16 -5.36 10.69 -9.77
N SER A 17 -4.05 10.78 -9.52
CA SER A 17 -3.17 9.61 -9.53
C SER A 17 -3.55 8.57 -8.48
N SER A 18 -4.00 9.00 -7.28
CA SER A 18 -4.45 8.09 -6.23
C SER A 18 -5.76 7.38 -6.58
N ILE A 19 -6.69 8.05 -7.26
CA ILE A 19 -7.94 7.42 -7.76
C ILE A 19 -7.60 6.34 -8.80
N VAL A 20 -6.74 6.65 -9.77
CA VAL A 20 -6.31 5.68 -10.79
C VAL A 20 -5.57 4.50 -10.15
N GLY A 21 -4.68 4.77 -9.19
CA GLY A 21 -3.98 3.71 -8.46
C GLY A 21 -4.94 2.82 -7.65
N LEU A 22 -5.94 3.42 -7.01
CA LEU A 22 -6.95 2.70 -6.23
C LEU A 22 -7.81 1.80 -7.12
N THR A 23 -8.26 2.28 -8.28
CA THR A 23 -9.07 1.46 -9.20
C THR A 23 -8.29 0.26 -9.70
N LEU A 24 -7.02 0.43 -10.09
CA LEU A 24 -6.15 -0.68 -10.50
C LEU A 24 -5.94 -1.71 -9.38
N CYS A 25 -5.76 -1.25 -8.13
CA CYS A 25 -5.64 -2.14 -6.97
C CYS A 25 -6.91 -2.95 -6.75
N LEU A 26 -8.08 -2.30 -6.79
CA LEU A 26 -9.37 -2.97 -6.62
C LEU A 26 -9.63 -3.98 -7.73
N ILE A 27 -9.37 -3.62 -9.00
CA ILE A 27 -9.49 -4.53 -10.14
C ILE A 27 -8.62 -5.78 -9.92
N THR A 28 -7.36 -5.58 -9.50
CA THR A 28 -6.42 -6.69 -9.26
C THR A 28 -6.94 -7.61 -8.16
N ILE A 29 -7.42 -7.05 -7.04
CA ILE A 29 -8.00 -7.81 -5.93
C ILE A 29 -9.24 -8.59 -6.39
N THR A 30 -10.15 -7.94 -7.12
CA THR A 30 -11.39 -8.56 -7.64
C THR A 30 -11.09 -9.71 -8.60
N ILE A 31 -10.10 -9.56 -9.49
CA ILE A 31 -9.68 -10.62 -10.42
C ILE A 31 -9.17 -11.84 -9.64
N ILE A 32 -8.30 -11.63 -8.65
CA ILE A 32 -7.70 -12.72 -7.86
C ILE A 32 -8.76 -13.44 -7.01
N ILE A 33 -9.73 -12.70 -6.45
CA ILE A 33 -10.83 -13.29 -5.67
C ILE A 33 -11.78 -14.08 -6.59
N THR A 34 -12.18 -13.51 -7.72
CA THR A 34 -13.19 -14.12 -8.61
C THR A 34 -12.67 -15.34 -9.35
N HIS A 35 -11.43 -15.29 -9.85
CA HIS A 35 -10.86 -16.37 -10.63
C HIS A 35 -10.06 -17.35 -9.77
N ARG A 36 -10.61 -18.53 -9.51
CA ARG A 36 -9.93 -19.60 -8.74
C ARG A 36 -8.55 -19.96 -9.27
N ARG A 37 -8.33 -19.92 -10.60
CA ARG A 37 -7.03 -20.19 -11.23
C ARG A 37 -5.95 -19.17 -10.87
N CYS A 38 -6.34 -17.99 -10.40
CA CYS A 38 -5.44 -16.92 -9.99
C CYS A 38 -5.12 -16.98 -8.49
N ARG A 39 -5.68 -17.91 -7.71
CA ARG A 39 -5.45 -18.03 -6.25
C ARG A 39 -4.15 -18.79 -5.92
N ASN A 40 -3.05 -18.33 -6.49
CA ASN A 40 -1.71 -18.83 -6.19
C ASN A 40 -1.07 -17.99 -5.08
N LEU A 41 -0.09 -18.54 -4.36
CA LEU A 41 0.55 -17.85 -3.24
C LEU A 41 1.19 -16.52 -3.64
N THR A 42 1.83 -16.45 -4.81
CA THR A 42 2.35 -15.20 -5.37
C THR A 42 1.27 -14.15 -5.58
N ASN A 43 0.10 -14.55 -6.07
CA ASN A 43 -1.00 -13.63 -6.31
C ASN A 43 -1.68 -13.20 -5.00
N ILE A 44 -1.69 -14.05 -3.98
CA ILE A 44 -2.21 -13.67 -2.67
C ILE A 44 -1.27 -12.65 -1.98
N LEU A 45 0.05 -12.80 -2.14
CA LEU A 45 1.02 -11.78 -1.74
C LEU A 45 0.86 -10.46 -2.53
N SER A 46 0.57 -10.55 -3.83
CA SER A 46 0.21 -9.38 -4.63
C SER A 46 -1.08 -8.73 -4.12
N CYS A 47 -2.09 -9.50 -3.74
CA CYS A 47 -3.30 -8.99 -3.09
C CYS A 47 -2.97 -8.25 -1.79
N ASN A 48 -2.12 -8.80 -0.92
CA ASN A 48 -1.68 -8.12 0.31
C ASN A 48 -1.05 -6.75 0.01
N THR A 49 -0.18 -6.72 -1.00
CA THR A 49 0.47 -5.49 -1.46
C THR A 49 -0.57 -4.50 -2.02
N CYS A 50 -1.50 -4.95 -2.85
CA CYS A 50 -2.60 -4.14 -3.37
C CYS A 50 -3.49 -3.57 -2.24
N THR A 51 -3.73 -4.33 -1.18
CA THR A 51 -4.48 -3.84 0.00
C THR A 51 -3.72 -2.73 0.72
N ALA A 52 -2.42 -2.90 0.96
CA ALA A 52 -1.58 -1.85 1.56
C ALA A 52 -1.52 -0.58 0.68
N VAL A 53 -1.38 -0.76 -0.64
CA VAL A 53 -1.39 0.34 -1.63
C VAL A 53 -2.76 1.03 -1.67
N ALA A 54 -3.86 0.29 -1.60
CA ALA A 54 -5.20 0.86 -1.55
C ALA A 54 -5.40 1.73 -0.30
N LEU A 55 -4.98 1.26 0.88
CA LEU A 55 -5.03 2.04 2.12
C LEU A 55 -4.18 3.32 2.00
N TYR A 56 -2.99 3.21 1.42
CA TYR A 56 -2.15 4.38 1.15
C TYR A 56 -2.84 5.39 0.24
N PHE A 57 -3.44 4.96 -0.88
CA PHE A 57 -4.14 5.87 -1.79
C PHE A 57 -5.38 6.51 -1.15
N ILE A 58 -6.16 5.76 -0.37
CA ILE A 58 -7.30 6.31 0.39
C ILE A 58 -6.80 7.42 1.33
N PHE A 59 -5.73 7.16 2.09
CA PHE A 59 -5.15 8.15 2.99
C PHE A 59 -4.62 9.37 2.23
N ARG A 60 -3.97 9.18 1.07
CA ARG A 60 -3.45 10.29 0.23
C ARG A 60 -4.56 11.15 -0.35
N ILE A 61 -5.70 10.56 -0.72
CA ILE A 61 -6.89 11.31 -1.17
C ILE A 61 -7.38 12.20 -0.03
N VAL A 62 -7.63 11.63 1.15
CA VAL A 62 -8.07 12.38 2.33
C VAL A 62 -7.05 13.50 2.65
N ALA A 63 -5.77 13.17 2.69
CA ALA A 63 -4.72 14.13 3.01
C ALA A 63 -4.65 15.30 2.02
N SER A 64 -4.88 15.03 0.74
CA SER A 64 -4.85 16.04 -0.32
C SER A 64 -6.11 16.91 -0.33
N ILE A 65 -7.28 16.37 0.03
CA ILE A 65 -8.52 17.15 0.19
C ILE A 65 -8.37 18.19 1.31
N TYR A 66 -7.88 17.76 2.48
CA TYR A 66 -7.57 18.68 3.58
C TYR A 66 -6.44 19.67 3.20
N GLY A 67 -5.52 19.25 2.32
CA GLY A 67 -4.49 20.09 1.72
C GLY A 67 -5.06 21.25 0.90
N LEU A 68 -6.02 20.96 0.03
CA LEU A 68 -6.69 21.95 -0.82
C LEU A 68 -7.52 22.95 -0.02
N ARG A 69 -8.11 22.52 1.11
CA ARG A 69 -8.88 23.37 2.01
C ARG A 69 -8.04 24.21 2.97
N GLN A 70 -6.72 24.00 2.97
CA GLN A 70 -5.78 24.61 3.93
C GLN A 70 -6.07 24.26 5.40
N ASP A 71 -6.88 23.24 5.66
CA ASP A 71 -7.30 22.83 7.02
C ASP A 71 -6.12 22.42 7.92
N TRP A 72 -5.02 21.97 7.31
CA TRP A 72 -3.78 21.62 8.03
C TRP A 72 -3.12 22.79 8.73
N GLN A 73 -3.28 24.01 8.23
CA GLN A 73 -2.72 25.22 8.85
C GLN A 73 -3.47 25.57 10.14
N SER A 74 -4.77 25.27 10.18
CA SER A 74 -5.66 25.60 11.30
C SER A 74 -5.64 24.56 12.43
N HIS A 75 -5.25 23.30 12.14
CA HIS A 75 -5.27 22.19 13.12
C HIS A 75 -3.93 21.46 13.21
N GLN A 76 -3.02 21.95 14.06
CA GLN A 76 -1.70 21.34 14.31
C GLN A 76 -1.71 19.85 14.71
N PRO A 77 -2.60 19.37 15.62
CA PRO A 77 -2.65 17.95 15.98
C PRO A 77 -2.95 17.04 14.78
N ALA A 78 -3.81 17.50 13.87
CA ALA A 78 -4.15 16.77 12.66
C ALA A 78 -2.92 16.68 11.73
N CYS A 79 -2.12 17.73 11.63
CA CYS A 79 -0.89 17.73 10.82
C CYS A 79 0.14 16.70 11.33
N ILE A 80 0.31 16.60 12.65
CA ILE A 80 1.18 15.59 13.28
C ILE A 80 0.66 14.18 13.01
N PHE A 81 -0.64 13.96 13.22
CA PHE A 81 -1.29 12.68 12.94
C PHE A 81 -1.10 12.26 11.47
N ARG A 82 -1.24 13.20 10.53
CA ARG A 82 -1.00 12.95 9.11
C ARG A 82 0.44 12.46 8.85
N ALA A 83 1.43 13.07 9.47
CA ALA A 83 2.83 12.68 9.30
C ALA A 83 3.08 11.25 9.80
N TYR A 84 2.57 10.91 11.00
CA TYR A 84 2.67 9.56 11.55
C TYR A 84 1.97 8.51 10.68
N CYS A 85 0.73 8.78 10.25
CA CYS A 85 0.02 7.86 9.35
C CYS A 85 0.75 7.69 8.01
N SER A 86 1.31 8.77 7.45
CA SER A 86 2.05 8.69 6.19
C SER A 86 3.33 7.86 6.33
N LEU A 87 4.03 7.96 7.47
CA LEU A 87 5.22 7.16 7.75
C LEU A 87 4.85 5.68 7.95
N ALA A 88 3.83 5.41 8.75
CA ALA A 88 3.34 4.04 9.00
C ALA A 88 2.90 3.34 7.71
N LEU A 89 2.12 4.02 6.86
CA LEU A 89 1.70 3.47 5.58
C LEU A 89 2.88 3.22 4.62
N CYS A 90 3.87 4.12 4.62
CA CYS A 90 5.10 3.92 3.84
C CYS A 90 5.86 2.67 4.31
N ALA A 91 5.98 2.48 5.63
CA ALA A 91 6.61 1.29 6.20
C ALA A 91 5.87 0.01 5.79
N ILE A 92 4.53 -0.03 5.90
CA ILE A 92 3.70 -1.18 5.49
C ILE A 92 3.92 -1.52 4.01
N LEU A 93 4.02 -0.50 3.14
CA LEU A 93 4.32 -0.70 1.72
C LEU A 93 5.71 -1.31 1.50
N CYS A 94 6.73 -0.77 2.16
CA CYS A 94 8.09 -1.29 2.08
C CYS A 94 8.19 -2.74 2.58
N PHE A 95 7.52 -3.06 3.69
CA PHE A 95 7.46 -4.43 4.20
C PHE A 95 6.70 -5.38 3.26
N SER A 96 5.59 -4.93 2.67
CA SER A 96 4.82 -5.73 1.71
C SER A 96 5.67 -6.11 0.49
N HIS A 97 6.42 -5.15 -0.08
CA HIS A 97 7.34 -5.43 -1.18
C HIS A 97 8.52 -6.31 -0.75
N SER A 98 9.04 -6.11 0.47
CA SER A 98 10.12 -6.94 1.02
C SER A 98 9.67 -8.39 1.18
N ILE A 99 8.45 -8.64 1.67
CA ILE A 99 7.91 -10.01 1.78
C ILE A 99 7.76 -10.64 0.39
N GLN A 100 7.33 -9.88 -0.61
CA GLN A 100 7.23 -10.40 -1.98
C GLN A 100 8.61 -10.80 -2.53
N ALA A 101 9.65 -10.00 -2.25
CA ALA A 101 11.02 -10.33 -2.62
C ALA A 101 11.54 -11.57 -1.86
N THR A 102 11.32 -11.63 -0.55
CA THR A 102 11.71 -12.77 0.31
C THR A 102 11.00 -14.06 -0.10
N SER A 103 9.71 -13.99 -0.46
CA SER A 103 8.97 -15.14 -0.97
C SER A 103 9.61 -15.68 -2.25
N ARG A 104 9.95 -14.80 -3.22
CA ARG A 104 10.65 -15.20 -4.44
C ARG A 104 12.03 -15.82 -4.14
N LEU A 105 12.76 -15.27 -3.16
CA LEU A 105 14.03 -15.84 -2.70
C LEU A 105 13.85 -17.26 -2.15
N PHE A 106 12.81 -17.51 -1.36
CA PHE A 106 12.51 -18.85 -0.83
C PHE A 106 12.19 -19.86 -1.92
N PHE A 107 11.45 -19.46 -2.96
CA PHE A 107 11.16 -20.34 -4.09
C PHE A 107 12.38 -20.62 -4.98
N VAL A 108 13.21 -19.62 -5.26
CA VAL A 108 14.31 -19.74 -6.23
C VAL A 108 15.57 -20.33 -5.59
N VAL A 109 15.97 -19.82 -4.42
CA VAL A 109 17.26 -20.15 -3.80
C VAL A 109 17.10 -21.25 -2.76
N PHE A 110 16.10 -21.15 -1.89
CA PHE A 110 15.90 -22.09 -0.78
C PHE A 110 14.90 -23.20 -1.08
N TYR A 111 14.73 -23.59 -2.35
CA TYR A 111 13.77 -24.62 -2.77
C TYR A 111 13.93 -25.96 -2.03
N LYS A 112 15.15 -26.27 -1.57
CA LYS A 112 15.44 -27.49 -0.77
C LYS A 112 14.84 -27.45 0.64
N HIS A 113 14.63 -26.27 1.21
CA HIS A 113 14.07 -26.10 2.55
C HIS A 113 12.55 -25.99 2.49
N LYS A 114 11.88 -27.14 2.36
CA LYS A 114 10.41 -27.25 2.22
C LYS A 114 9.61 -26.52 3.30
N TYR A 115 10.18 -26.33 4.50
CA TYR A 115 9.52 -25.63 5.61
C TYR A 115 9.28 -24.13 5.31
N LEU A 116 10.23 -23.46 4.66
CA LEU A 116 10.16 -22.03 4.33
C LEU A 116 9.16 -21.71 3.20
N VAL A 117 8.86 -22.71 2.37
CA VAL A 117 7.96 -22.59 1.21
C VAL A 117 6.49 -22.84 1.60
N THR A 118 6.21 -23.19 2.86
CA THR A 118 4.84 -23.49 3.29
C THR A 118 3.95 -22.25 3.32
N TRP A 119 2.65 -22.48 3.08
CA TRP A 119 1.58 -21.47 3.18
C TRP A 119 1.55 -20.79 4.55
N ARG A 120 1.83 -21.55 5.62
CA ARG A 120 1.82 -21.07 7.01
C ARG A 120 2.91 -20.03 7.25
N SER A 121 4.13 -20.26 6.77
CA SER A 121 5.24 -19.31 6.91
C SER A 121 4.95 -17.99 6.20
N HIS A 122 4.30 -18.03 5.03
CA HIS A 122 3.92 -16.83 4.29
C HIS A 122 2.78 -16.05 4.97
N LEU A 123 1.80 -16.74 5.55
CA LEU A 123 0.77 -16.08 6.37
C LEU A 123 1.36 -15.41 7.61
N ILE A 124 2.29 -16.06 8.31
CA ILE A 124 2.96 -15.47 9.48
C ILE A 124 3.72 -14.21 9.06
N MET A 125 4.48 -14.24 7.96
CA MET A 125 5.17 -13.06 7.44
C MET A 125 4.20 -11.92 7.13
N ILE A 126 3.06 -12.20 6.48
CA ILE A 126 2.04 -11.20 6.21
C ILE A 126 1.53 -10.60 7.53
N ILE A 127 1.10 -11.42 8.49
CA ILE A 127 0.57 -10.93 9.77
C ILE A 127 1.60 -10.05 10.49
N VAL A 128 2.86 -10.47 10.53
CA VAL A 128 3.95 -9.71 11.16
C VAL A 128 4.20 -8.37 10.46
N SER A 129 3.99 -8.25 9.14
CA SER A 129 4.16 -6.96 8.44
C SER A 129 3.10 -5.91 8.75
N TRP A 130 1.96 -6.32 9.29
CA TRP A 130 0.86 -5.41 9.65
C TRP A 130 0.88 -5.00 11.13
N ILE A 131 1.74 -5.62 11.94
CA ILE A 131 1.96 -5.31 13.36
C ILE A 131 3.16 -4.39 13.49
#